data_AF-A0A7J9GT03-F1
#
_entry.id   AF-A0A7J9GT03-F1
#
_cell.length_a   1.000
_cell.length_b   1.000
_cell.length_c   1.000
_cell.angle_alpha   90.00
_cell.angle_beta   90.00
_cell.angle_gamma   90.00
#
_symmetry.space_group_name_H-M   'P 1'
#
loop_
_entity.id
_entity.type
_entity.pdbx_description
1 polymer ?
#
loop_
_entity_poly.entity_id
_entity_poly.type
_entity_poly.pdbx_seq_one_letter_code
_entity_poly.pdbx_strand_id
1 'polypeptide(L)'
;MRGHLGPACNAVGYVDREILGINHLYKSPAWQHLKACTLSSPRSGPFREDAPGWCHANFEPEGLLSSISAILSGTIGIHYGHVLMHFKGHSQRLKQWLSMAIGLLVLALLLHFSHAIPINKQLYTISYVCLTAGAVGVVFSGFYILIDVWGLRTPFLFLEWIGMNSMLIFVLGAQGILAAFINGWYYNNPDKTLVTWIKTHVFIDAWDSWNLGTLLYVFFAEITFYGVLAGILHKLGMYWKL
;
A
#
# COMPACT_ATOMS: atom_id res chain seq x y z
N MET A 1 34.42 -10.98 -15.78
CA MET A 1 33.04 -10.56 -16.14
C MET A 1 32.77 -9.23 -15.46
N ARG A 2 32.54 -8.14 -16.20
CA ARG A 2 32.16 -6.85 -15.59
C ARG A 2 30.72 -6.99 -15.08
N GLY A 3 30.48 -6.74 -13.80
CA GLY A 3 29.13 -6.78 -13.24
C GLY A 3 28.26 -5.71 -13.90
N HIS A 4 27.12 -6.12 -14.48
CA HIS A 4 26.13 -5.17 -14.96
C HIS A 4 25.42 -4.55 -13.76
N LEU A 5 25.53 -3.23 -13.58
CA LEU A 5 24.86 -2.48 -12.51
C LEU A 5 23.39 -2.16 -12.85
N GLY A 6 22.72 -3.06 -13.58
CA GLY A 6 21.33 -2.88 -13.96
C GLY A 6 20.40 -3.00 -12.75
N PRO A 7 19.22 -2.35 -12.75
CA PRO A 7 18.23 -2.47 -11.67
C PRO A 7 17.83 -3.91 -11.30
N ALA A 8 17.91 -4.84 -12.26
CA ALA A 8 17.61 -6.26 -12.04
C ALA A 8 18.79 -7.13 -11.59
N CYS A 9 19.99 -6.54 -11.57
CA CYS A 9 21.22 -7.15 -11.06
C CYS A 9 21.49 -6.65 -9.63
N ASN A 10 20.46 -6.71 -8.78
CA ASN A 10 20.54 -6.34 -7.37
C ASN A 10 20.75 -7.59 -6.49
N ALA A 11 21.23 -7.38 -5.26
CA ALA A 11 21.55 -8.47 -4.33
C ALA A 11 20.32 -9.34 -4.00
N VAL A 12 19.13 -8.74 -3.92
CA VAL A 12 17.88 -9.47 -3.64
C VAL A 12 17.58 -10.46 -4.76
N GLY A 13 17.55 -9.99 -6.00
CA GLY A 13 17.33 -10.84 -7.17
C GLY A 13 18.44 -11.86 -7.40
N TYR A 14 19.66 -11.64 -6.92
CA TYR A 14 20.71 -12.66 -6.91
C TYR A 14 20.38 -13.78 -5.91
N VAL A 15 20.12 -13.42 -4.65
CA VAL A 15 19.82 -14.38 -3.58
C VAL A 15 18.57 -15.21 -3.91
N ASP A 16 17.50 -14.57 -4.40
CA ASP A 16 16.26 -15.27 -4.74
C ASP A 16 16.47 -16.25 -5.91
N ARG A 17 17.30 -15.91 -6.91
CA ARG A 17 17.61 -16.82 -8.04
C ARG A 17 18.43 -18.03 -7.61
N GLU A 18 19.38 -17.83 -6.70
CA GLU A 18 20.23 -18.92 -6.18
C GLU A 18 19.44 -19.86 -5.25
N ILE A 19 18.56 -19.33 -4.41
CA ILE A 19 17.85 -20.12 -3.39
C ILE A 19 16.55 -20.72 -3.94
N LEU A 20 15.70 -19.89 -4.56
CA LEU A 20 14.37 -20.32 -5.04
C LEU A 20 14.42 -20.90 -6.46
N GLY A 21 15.46 -20.57 -7.23
CA GLY A 21 15.62 -20.99 -8.61
C GLY A 21 14.80 -20.14 -9.60
N ILE A 22 15.29 -20.04 -10.84
CA ILE A 22 14.72 -19.17 -11.90
C ILE A 22 13.25 -19.49 -12.21
N ASN A 23 12.84 -20.75 -12.03
CA ASN A 23 11.47 -21.22 -12.30
C ASN A 23 10.44 -20.71 -11.28
N HIS A 24 10.88 -20.33 -10.08
CA HIS A 24 9.99 -19.81 -9.04
C HIS A 24 9.65 -18.34 -9.26
N LEU A 25 10.57 -17.56 -9.83
CA LEU A 25 10.40 -16.11 -9.95
C LEU A 25 9.23 -15.75 -10.88
N TYR A 26 8.51 -14.68 -10.53
CA TYR A 26 7.45 -14.15 -11.37
C TYR A 26 8.01 -13.71 -12.73
N LYS A 27 7.34 -14.19 -13.79
CA LYS A 27 7.67 -13.90 -15.19
C LYS A 27 7.26 -12.49 -15.62
N SER A 28 6.54 -11.76 -14.78
CA SER A 28 6.19 -10.36 -15.04
C SER A 28 7.24 -9.43 -14.43
N PRO A 29 8.16 -8.87 -15.23
CA PRO A 29 9.21 -7.98 -14.72
C PRO A 29 8.65 -6.76 -13.99
N ALA A 30 9.14 -6.50 -12.77
CA ALA A 30 8.81 -5.29 -12.01
C ALA A 30 9.26 -4.00 -12.70
N TRP A 31 10.21 -4.10 -13.64
CA TRP A 31 10.81 -2.96 -14.32
C TRP A 31 10.07 -2.47 -15.57
N GLN A 32 8.96 -3.11 -15.96
CA GLN A 32 8.18 -2.78 -17.16
C GLN A 32 7.76 -1.31 -17.26
N HIS A 33 7.59 -0.65 -16.12
CA HIS A 33 7.13 0.75 -16.04
C HIS A 33 8.26 1.78 -16.23
N LEU A 34 9.53 1.37 -16.23
CA LEU A 34 10.65 2.29 -16.36
C LEU A 34 10.71 2.87 -17.78
N LYS A 35 11.08 4.15 -17.89
CA LYS A 35 11.33 4.84 -19.18
C LYS A 35 12.37 4.13 -20.07
N ALA A 36 13.29 3.39 -19.44
CA ALA A 36 14.28 2.57 -20.14
C ALA A 36 13.68 1.32 -20.80
N CYS A 37 12.53 0.85 -20.32
CA CYS A 37 11.90 -0.39 -20.76
C CYS A 37 10.68 -0.13 -21.66
N THR A 38 9.91 0.94 -21.45
CA THR A 38 8.73 1.27 -22.26
C THR A 38 8.60 2.76 -22.57
N LEU A 39 8.04 3.08 -23.74
CA LEU A 39 7.62 4.44 -24.12
C LEU A 39 6.35 4.90 -23.41
N SER A 40 5.58 3.97 -22.84
CA SER A 40 4.31 4.27 -22.15
C SER A 40 4.47 4.68 -20.68
N SER A 41 5.72 4.87 -20.22
CA SER A 41 6.04 5.20 -18.82
C SER A 41 5.30 6.47 -18.38
N PRO A 42 4.61 6.46 -17.22
CA PRO A 42 4.72 5.51 -16.11
C PRO A 42 3.81 4.27 -16.19
N ARG A 43 2.97 4.14 -17.22
CA ARG A 43 2.10 2.96 -17.42
C ARG A 43 2.91 1.80 -17.99
N SER A 44 2.44 0.58 -17.73
CA SER A 44 2.95 -0.61 -18.42
C SER A 44 2.54 -0.54 -19.89
N GLY A 45 3.42 -1.02 -20.75
CA GLY A 45 3.23 -1.04 -22.18
C GLY A 45 4.19 -2.03 -22.84
N PRO A 46 4.17 -2.16 -24.17
CA PRO A 46 5.13 -2.99 -24.87
C PRO A 46 6.56 -2.52 -24.58
N PHE A 47 7.48 -3.48 -24.54
CA PHE A 47 8.90 -3.19 -24.41
C PHE A 47 9.42 -2.48 -25.66
N ARG A 48 10.36 -1.56 -25.47
CA ARG A 48 11.08 -0.91 -26.57
C ARG A 48 11.98 -1.94 -27.27
N GLU A 49 12.16 -1.80 -28.58
CA GLU A 49 13.01 -2.74 -29.35
C GLU A 49 14.49 -2.68 -28.92
N ASP A 50 14.94 -1.53 -28.44
CA ASP A 50 16.28 -1.27 -27.88
C ASP A 50 16.30 -1.38 -26.33
N ALA A 51 15.29 -2.00 -25.72
CA ALA A 51 15.25 -2.16 -24.28
C ALA A 51 16.40 -3.06 -23.79
N PRO A 52 17.12 -2.68 -22.73
CA PRO A 52 18.21 -3.49 -22.20
C PRO A 52 17.68 -4.80 -21.61
N GLY A 53 18.45 -5.89 -21.74
CA GLY A 53 18.01 -7.24 -21.35
C GLY A 53 17.55 -7.39 -19.89
N TRP A 54 18.01 -6.53 -18.98
CA TRP A 54 17.55 -6.52 -17.59
C TRP A 54 16.08 -6.06 -17.43
N CYS A 55 15.48 -5.42 -18.43
CA CYS A 55 14.05 -5.09 -18.46
C CYS A 55 13.15 -6.34 -18.47
N HIS A 56 13.65 -7.46 -18.98
CA HIS A 56 12.95 -8.74 -19.04
C HIS A 56 13.24 -9.65 -17.85
N ALA A 57 14.04 -9.19 -16.89
CA ALA A 57 14.43 -10.04 -15.78
C ALA A 57 13.22 -10.42 -14.91
N ASN A 58 13.19 -11.67 -14.48
CA ASN A 58 12.19 -12.12 -13.51
C ASN A 58 12.50 -11.51 -12.14
N PHE A 59 11.45 -11.30 -11.35
CA PHE A 59 11.51 -10.70 -10.01
C PHE A 59 10.60 -11.45 -9.06
N GLU A 60 11.00 -11.60 -7.80
CA GLU A 60 10.17 -12.21 -6.76
C GLU A 60 9.80 -11.15 -5.72
N PRO A 61 8.55 -10.64 -5.72
CA PRO A 61 8.12 -9.63 -4.72
C PRO A 61 8.07 -10.20 -3.31
N GLU A 62 7.84 -11.51 -3.16
CA GLU A 62 7.75 -12.21 -1.88
C GLU A 62 8.98 -13.11 -1.64
N GLY A 63 10.15 -12.64 -2.07
CA GLY A 63 11.42 -13.37 -1.94
C GLY A 63 11.86 -13.51 -0.48
N LEU A 64 12.99 -14.17 -0.26
CA LEU A 64 13.47 -14.46 1.10
C LEU A 64 13.78 -13.17 1.88
N LEU A 65 14.44 -12.22 1.24
CA LEU A 65 14.81 -10.93 1.86
C LEU A 65 13.60 -10.01 2.03
N SER A 66 12.62 -10.09 1.13
CA SER A 66 11.34 -9.39 1.27
C SER A 66 10.56 -9.94 2.47
N SER A 67 10.52 -11.26 2.63
CA SER A 67 9.89 -11.94 3.77
C SER A 67 10.50 -11.53 5.12
N ILE A 68 11.83 -11.39 5.21
CA ILE A 68 12.50 -10.88 6.41
C ILE A 68 12.03 -9.45 6.73
N SER A 69 11.93 -8.61 5.70
CA SER A 69 11.46 -7.23 5.84
C SER A 69 9.98 -7.17 6.24
N ALA A 70 9.15 -8.11 5.76
CA ALA A 70 7.76 -8.27 6.16
C ALA A 70 7.63 -8.69 7.64
N ILE A 71 8.45 -9.66 8.10
CA ILE A 71 8.51 -10.06 9.51
C ILE A 71 8.92 -8.86 10.39
N LEU A 72 9.91 -8.08 9.95
CA LEU A 72 10.31 -6.87 10.66
C LEU A 72 9.15 -5.87 10.78
N SER A 73 8.42 -5.62 9.69
CA SER A 73 7.25 -4.72 9.70
C SER A 73 6.16 -5.23 10.65
N GLY A 74 5.85 -6.53 10.61
CA GLY A 74 4.89 -7.16 11.51
C GLY A 74 5.29 -7.07 12.98
N THR A 75 6.56 -7.33 13.31
CA THR A 75 7.07 -7.23 14.69
C THR A 75 7.05 -5.79 15.21
N ILE A 76 7.32 -4.79 14.36
CA ILE A 76 7.14 -3.38 14.74
C ILE A 76 5.66 -3.11 15.07
N GLY A 77 4.72 -3.60 14.26
CA GLY A 77 3.29 -3.48 14.54
C GLY A 77 2.88 -4.11 15.89
N ILE A 78 3.38 -5.32 16.17
CA ILE A 78 3.17 -6.00 17.46
C ILE A 78 3.71 -5.16 18.61
N HIS A 79 4.87 -4.52 18.46
CA HIS A 79 5.42 -3.64 19.48
C HIS A 79 4.48 -2.45 19.80
N TYR A 80 3.89 -1.80 18.79
CA TYR A 80 2.93 -0.73 19.01
C TYR A 80 1.69 -1.21 19.77
N GLY A 81 1.15 -2.38 19.42
CA GLY A 81 0.04 -3.01 20.13
C GLY A 81 0.39 -3.42 21.56
N HIS A 82 1.61 -3.93 21.78
CA HIS A 82 2.10 -4.29 23.11
C HIS A 82 2.18 -3.05 24.02
N VAL A 83 2.69 -1.93 23.51
CA VAL A 83 2.71 -0.65 24.25
C VAL A 83 1.30 -0.17 24.60
N LEU A 84 0.34 -0.33 23.68
CA LEU A 84 -1.06 0.03 23.92
C LEU A 84 -1.66 -0.75 25.11
N MET A 85 -1.41 -2.05 25.17
CA MET A 85 -1.96 -2.94 26.20
C MET A 85 -1.28 -2.77 27.56
N HIS A 86 0.05 -2.61 27.59
CA HIS A 86 0.82 -2.66 28.83
C HIS A 86 0.89 -1.33 29.59
N PHE A 87 1.00 -0.20 28.87
CA PHE A 87 1.07 1.12 29.51
C PHE A 87 -0.34 1.68 29.69
N LYS A 88 -0.69 2.18 30.88
CA LYS A 88 -2.02 2.76 31.14
C LYS A 88 -2.08 4.28 30.94
N GLY A 89 -0.95 4.99 31.07
CA GLY A 89 -0.90 6.45 30.91
C GLY A 89 -0.78 6.89 29.46
N HIS A 90 -1.60 7.85 29.02
CA HIS A 90 -1.54 8.43 27.66
C HIS A 90 -0.15 8.97 27.31
N SER A 91 0.47 9.73 28.22
CA SER A 91 1.80 10.31 27.99
C SER A 91 2.90 9.25 27.86
N GLN A 92 2.78 8.12 28.58
CA GLN A 92 3.76 7.02 28.49
C GLN A 92 3.64 6.29 27.16
N ARG A 93 2.41 6.01 26.69
CA ARG A 93 2.14 5.41 25.37
C ARG A 93 2.72 6.27 24.25
N LEU A 94 2.37 7.56 24.24
CA LEU A 94 2.82 8.50 23.23
C LEU A 94 4.34 8.66 23.22
N LYS A 95 4.99 8.69 24.40
CA LYS A 95 6.44 8.76 24.48
C LYS A 95 7.11 7.56 23.81
N GLN A 96 6.63 6.35 24.07
CA GLN A 96 7.18 5.13 23.48
C GLN A 96 6.97 5.10 21.96
N TRP A 97 5.73 5.33 21.49
CA TRP A 97 5.42 5.34 20.07
C TRP A 97 6.19 6.41 19.30
N LEU A 98 6.21 7.66 19.79
CA LEU A 98 6.94 8.74 19.14
C LEU A 98 8.45 8.51 19.16
N SER A 99 9.01 7.98 20.26
CA SER A 99 10.44 7.65 20.30
C SER A 99 10.83 6.58 19.28
N MET A 100 10.01 5.54 19.14
CA MET A 100 10.22 4.48 18.15
C MET A 100 10.03 5.03 16.73
N ALA A 101 8.97 5.81 16.49
CA ALA A 101 8.66 6.40 15.21
C ALA A 101 9.80 7.30 14.70
N ILE A 102 10.29 8.20 15.56
CA ILE A 102 11.40 9.09 15.23
C ILE A 102 12.69 8.29 15.01
N GLY A 103 12.98 7.30 15.86
CA GLY A 103 14.14 6.42 15.69
C GLY A 103 14.14 5.69 14.34
N LEU A 104 12.98 5.16 13.93
CA LEU A 104 12.82 4.49 12.64
C LEU A 104 12.92 5.46 11.45
N LEU A 105 12.37 6.67 11.56
CA LEU A 105 12.50 7.69 10.53
C LEU A 105 13.96 8.12 10.35
N VAL A 106 14.68 8.38 11.44
CA VAL A 106 16.10 8.73 11.40
C VAL A 106 16.91 7.60 10.77
N LEU A 107 16.68 6.35 11.19
CA LEU A 107 17.35 5.19 10.62
C LEU A 107 17.09 5.05 9.11
N ALA A 108 15.84 5.26 8.68
CA ALA A 108 15.47 5.20 7.27
C ALA A 108 16.20 6.27 6.43
N LEU A 109 16.24 7.51 6.93
CA LEU A 109 16.93 8.61 6.26
C LEU A 109 18.44 8.38 6.23
N LEU A 110 19.04 7.89 7.31
CA LEU A 110 20.47 7.54 7.35
C LEU A 110 20.80 6.46 6.32
N LEU A 111 20.01 5.38 6.24
CA LEU A 111 20.20 4.32 5.24
C LEU A 111 20.08 4.82 3.80
N HIS A 112 19.16 5.76 3.57
CA HIS A 112 18.94 6.34 2.26
C HIS A 112 20.07 7.30 1.84
N PHE A 113 20.42 8.27 2.68
CA PHE A 113 21.42 9.30 2.36
C PHE A 113 22.87 8.78 2.40
N SER A 114 23.16 7.76 3.21
CA SER A 114 24.45 7.06 3.18
C SER A 114 24.66 6.20 1.93
N HIS A 115 23.65 6.12 1.04
CA HIS A 115 23.63 5.24 -0.13
C HIS A 115 23.79 3.74 0.20
N ALA A 116 23.60 3.34 1.47
CA ALA A 116 23.69 1.96 1.89
C ALA A 116 22.53 1.12 1.33
N ILE A 117 21.29 1.58 1.55
CA ILE A 117 20.08 0.90 1.07
C ILE A 117 19.06 1.93 0.58
N PRO A 118 18.86 2.08 -0.74
CA PRO A 118 17.88 3.00 -1.27
C PRO A 118 16.46 2.58 -0.89
N ILE A 119 15.58 3.58 -0.74
CA ILE A 119 14.17 3.35 -0.47
C ILE A 119 13.55 2.76 -1.73
N ASN A 120 13.11 1.50 -1.66
CA ASN A 120 12.48 0.83 -2.78
C ASN A 120 11.25 0.03 -2.32
N LYS A 121 10.09 0.45 -2.81
CA LYS A 121 8.79 -0.17 -2.51
C LYS A 121 8.68 -1.59 -3.07
N GLN A 122 9.17 -1.83 -4.29
CA GLN A 122 9.01 -3.13 -4.96
C GLN A 122 9.87 -4.21 -4.30
N LEU A 123 11.05 -3.83 -3.80
CA LEU A 123 11.94 -4.74 -3.06
C LEU A 123 11.61 -4.81 -1.56
N TYR A 124 10.60 -4.06 -1.12
CA TYR A 124 10.22 -3.93 0.29
C TYR A 124 11.44 -3.74 1.21
N THR A 125 12.34 -2.82 0.84
CA THR A 125 13.65 -2.70 1.49
C THR A 125 13.53 -2.30 2.96
N ILE A 126 14.52 -2.66 3.78
CA ILE A 126 14.56 -2.30 5.21
C ILE A 126 14.44 -0.78 5.40
N SER A 127 15.08 0.04 4.55
CA SER A 127 14.95 1.50 4.61
C SER A 127 13.52 1.97 4.30
N TYR A 128 12.81 1.30 3.37
CA TYR A 128 11.39 1.54 3.11
C TYR A 128 10.49 1.13 4.29
N VAL A 129 10.76 -0.03 4.91
CA VAL A 129 10.03 -0.50 6.10
C VAL A 129 10.20 0.48 7.27
N CYS A 130 11.43 0.89 7.58
CA CYS A 130 11.69 1.87 8.63
C CYS A 130 10.99 3.22 8.36
N LEU A 131 11.02 3.69 7.11
CA LEU A 131 10.37 4.95 6.73
C LEU A 131 8.85 4.88 6.93
N THR A 132 8.23 3.82 6.40
CA THR A 132 6.77 3.66 6.44
C THR A 132 6.28 3.37 7.84
N ALA A 133 6.94 2.49 8.59
CA ALA A 133 6.60 2.20 9.98
C ALA A 133 6.76 3.43 10.88
N GLY A 134 7.81 4.24 10.67
CA GLY A 134 8.01 5.50 11.37
C GLY A 134 6.91 6.52 11.06
N ALA A 135 6.59 6.73 9.77
CA ALA A 135 5.54 7.65 9.36
C ALA A 135 4.16 7.24 9.88
N VAL A 136 3.81 5.95 9.76
CA VAL A 136 2.56 5.40 10.32
C VAL A 136 2.52 5.56 11.83
N GLY A 137 3.64 5.36 12.54
CA GLY A 137 3.72 5.56 13.99
C GLY A 137 3.43 7.00 14.43
N VAL A 138 3.91 8.00 13.68
CA VAL A 138 3.58 9.42 13.92
C VAL A 138 2.10 9.68 13.67
N VAL A 139 1.57 9.22 12.54
CA VAL A 139 0.15 9.39 12.18
C VAL A 139 -0.76 8.71 13.20
N PHE A 140 -0.42 7.49 13.63
CA PHE A 140 -1.13 6.73 14.65
C PHE A 140 -1.14 7.48 15.99
N SER A 141 0.00 8.03 16.40
CA SER A 141 0.08 8.86 17.61
C SER A 141 -0.79 10.11 17.52
N GLY A 142 -0.87 10.73 16.34
CA GLY A 142 -1.76 11.87 16.07
C GLY A 142 -3.24 11.51 16.21
N PHE A 143 -3.68 10.41 15.60
CA PHE A 143 -5.06 9.93 15.75
C PHE A 143 -5.39 9.56 17.19
N TYR A 144 -4.46 8.94 17.93
CA TYR A 144 -4.64 8.63 19.35
C TYR A 144 -4.86 9.89 20.20
N ILE A 145 -4.09 10.95 19.96
CA ILE A 145 -4.30 12.24 20.66
C ILE A 145 -5.68 12.80 20.33
N LEU A 146 -6.04 12.82 19.05
CA LEU A 146 -7.30 13.40 18.58
C LEU A 146 -8.53 12.68 19.15
N ILE A 147 -8.50 11.35 19.15
CA ILE A 147 -9.65 10.52 19.52
C ILE A 147 -9.67 10.25 21.03
N ASP A 148 -8.58 9.74 21.60
CA ASP A 148 -8.53 9.25 22.98
C ASP A 148 -8.17 10.34 24.01
N VAL A 149 -7.39 11.36 23.63
CA VAL A 149 -6.97 12.43 24.56
C VAL A 149 -7.91 13.64 24.48
N TRP A 150 -8.28 14.09 23.28
CA TRP A 150 -9.22 15.20 23.09
C TRP A 150 -10.69 14.78 23.05
N GLY A 151 -10.98 13.47 22.99
CA GLY A 151 -12.33 12.93 23.07
C GLY A 151 -13.18 13.15 21.81
N LEU A 152 -12.59 13.48 20.67
CA LEU A 152 -13.31 13.70 19.40
C LEU A 152 -13.69 12.37 18.75
N ARG A 153 -14.55 11.56 19.38
CA ARG A 153 -14.90 10.23 18.86
C ARG A 153 -15.93 10.25 17.73
N THR A 154 -16.92 11.15 17.82
CA THR A 154 -18.10 11.15 16.93
C THR A 154 -17.79 11.24 15.43
N PRO A 155 -16.87 12.12 14.94
CA PRO A 155 -16.57 12.16 13.51
C PRO A 155 -15.73 10.96 13.03
N PHE A 156 -15.07 10.22 13.93
CA PHE A 156 -14.20 9.09 13.59
C PHE A 156 -14.89 7.72 13.72
N LEU A 157 -16.18 7.67 14.10
CA LEU A 157 -16.94 6.42 14.23
C LEU A 157 -17.00 5.63 12.93
N PHE A 158 -17.10 6.30 11.77
CA PHE A 158 -17.11 5.58 10.48
C PHE A 158 -15.78 4.87 10.21
N LEU A 159 -14.65 5.44 10.65
CA LEU A 159 -13.33 4.82 10.54
C LEU A 159 -13.20 3.63 11.50
N GLU A 160 -13.81 3.71 12.68
CA GLU A 160 -13.90 2.60 13.63
C GLU A 160 -14.66 1.41 12.99
N TRP A 161 -15.79 1.66 12.34
CA TRP A 161 -16.58 0.62 11.65
C TRP A 161 -15.82 -0.04 10.50
N ILE A 162 -15.14 0.77 9.68
CA ILE A 162 -14.26 0.29 8.61
C ILE A 162 -13.15 -0.59 9.20
N GLY A 163 -12.51 -0.15 10.28
CA GLY A 163 -11.44 -0.89 10.95
C GLY A 163 -11.88 -2.25 11.49
N MET A 164 -13.06 -2.32 12.12
CA MET A 164 -13.62 -3.57 12.64
C MET A 164 -13.93 -4.61 11.55
N ASN A 165 -14.19 -4.17 10.31
CA ASN A 165 -14.45 -5.02 9.15
C ASN A 165 -13.33 -4.93 8.09
N SER A 166 -12.10 -4.63 8.52
CA SER A 166 -10.97 -4.34 7.64
C SER A 166 -10.67 -5.43 6.61
N MET A 167 -10.78 -6.72 6.97
CA MET A 167 -10.53 -7.83 6.04
C MET A 167 -11.55 -7.88 4.90
N LEU A 168 -12.84 -7.76 5.23
CA LEU A 168 -13.90 -7.75 4.23
C LEU A 168 -13.70 -6.58 3.26
N ILE A 169 -13.37 -5.40 3.78
CA ILE A 169 -13.15 -4.19 2.98
C ILE A 169 -11.91 -4.33 2.11
N PHE A 170 -10.83 -4.95 2.62
CA PHE A 170 -9.65 -5.26 1.83
C PHE A 170 -9.98 -6.17 0.64
N VAL A 171 -10.71 -7.25 0.86
CA VAL A 171 -11.09 -8.21 -0.19
C VAL A 171 -12.04 -7.58 -1.20
N LEU A 172 -13.07 -6.85 -0.75
CA LEU A 172 -14.07 -6.27 -1.66
C LEU A 172 -13.56 -5.02 -2.39
N GLY A 173 -12.79 -4.17 -1.70
CA GLY A 173 -12.28 -2.90 -2.21
C GLY A 173 -10.91 -3.01 -2.83
N ALA A 174 -9.88 -3.35 -2.04
CA ALA A 174 -8.50 -3.30 -2.51
C ALA A 174 -8.19 -4.35 -3.60
N GLN A 175 -8.77 -5.55 -3.51
CA GLN A 175 -8.65 -6.55 -4.59
C GLN A 175 -9.61 -6.27 -5.76
N GLY A 176 -10.43 -5.24 -5.66
CA GLY A 176 -11.33 -4.82 -6.72
C GLY A 176 -12.43 -5.84 -7.05
N ILE A 177 -12.68 -6.84 -6.20
CA ILE A 177 -13.66 -7.91 -6.48
C ILE A 177 -15.06 -7.31 -6.64
N LEU A 178 -15.44 -6.39 -5.75
CA LEU A 178 -16.73 -5.73 -5.84
C LEU A 178 -16.80 -4.83 -7.08
N ALA A 179 -15.74 -4.07 -7.35
CA ALA A 179 -15.67 -3.21 -8.53
C ALA A 179 -15.74 -4.04 -9.82
N ALA A 180 -15.08 -5.20 -9.89
CA ALA A 180 -15.13 -6.12 -11.01
C ALA A 180 -16.54 -6.72 -11.17
N PHE A 181 -17.18 -7.10 -10.06
CA PHE A 181 -18.56 -7.61 -10.07
C PHE A 181 -19.54 -6.56 -10.62
N ILE A 182 -19.48 -5.32 -10.12
CA ILE A 182 -20.37 -4.23 -10.58
C ILE A 182 -20.08 -3.85 -12.03
N ASN A 183 -18.81 -3.76 -12.42
CA ASN A 183 -18.42 -3.45 -13.81
C ASN A 183 -18.70 -4.61 -14.77
N GLY A 184 -18.94 -5.82 -14.28
CA GLY A 184 -19.38 -6.96 -15.09
C GLY A 184 -20.76 -6.76 -15.71
N TRP A 185 -21.59 -5.88 -15.14
CA TRP A 185 -22.88 -5.48 -15.71
C TRP A 185 -22.72 -4.23 -16.57
N TYR A 186 -22.50 -4.45 -17.86
CA TYR A 186 -22.39 -3.40 -18.87
C TYR A 186 -23.59 -3.40 -19.83
N TYR A 187 -23.92 -2.23 -20.37
CA TYR A 187 -25.01 -2.09 -21.34
C TYR A 187 -24.43 -1.92 -22.75
N ASN A 188 -24.61 -2.94 -23.59
CA ASN A 188 -24.15 -3.07 -24.98
C ASN A 188 -22.64 -3.06 -25.21
N ASN A 189 -21.89 -2.13 -24.59
CA ASN A 189 -20.42 -2.05 -24.69
C ASN A 189 -19.75 -2.16 -23.31
N PRO A 190 -18.58 -2.84 -23.20
CA PRO A 190 -17.85 -2.98 -21.95
C PRO A 190 -17.37 -1.65 -21.36
N ASP A 191 -17.26 -0.60 -22.17
CA ASP A 191 -16.89 0.75 -21.71
C ASP A 191 -18.06 1.53 -21.09
N LYS A 192 -19.30 1.03 -21.22
CA LYS A 192 -20.52 1.68 -20.73
C LYS A 192 -21.05 0.98 -19.48
N THR A 193 -20.26 1.00 -18.41
CA THR A 193 -20.70 0.55 -17.09
C THR A 193 -21.32 1.70 -16.29
N LEU A 194 -22.23 1.37 -15.36
CA LEU A 194 -22.86 2.35 -14.48
C LEU A 194 -21.82 3.14 -13.64
N VAL A 195 -20.75 2.46 -13.22
CA VAL A 195 -19.63 3.09 -12.50
C VAL A 195 -18.91 4.11 -13.38
N THR A 196 -18.62 3.74 -14.63
CA THR A 196 -17.96 4.65 -15.58
C THR A 196 -18.86 5.84 -15.91
N TRP A 197 -20.17 5.62 -16.03
CA TRP A 197 -21.13 6.70 -16.24
C TRP A 197 -21.16 7.69 -15.07
N ILE A 198 -21.27 7.20 -13.83
CA ILE A 198 -21.24 8.05 -12.61
C ILE A 198 -19.93 8.80 -12.52
N LYS A 199 -18.79 8.12 -12.71
CA LYS A 199 -17.47 8.75 -12.65
C LYS A 199 -17.36 9.89 -13.66
N THR A 200 -17.75 9.66 -14.91
CA THR A 200 -17.63 10.66 -15.97
C THR A 200 -18.59 11.83 -15.76
N HIS A 201 -19.89 11.56 -15.59
CA HIS A 201 -20.90 12.63 -15.58
C HIS A 201 -20.99 13.37 -14.23
N VAL A 202 -20.75 12.70 -13.10
CA VAL A 202 -20.90 13.32 -11.77
C VAL A 202 -19.60 13.95 -11.29
N PHE A 203 -18.45 13.34 -11.56
CA PHE A 203 -17.17 13.79 -11.00
C PHE A 203 -16.23 14.44 -12.01
N ILE A 204 -16.14 13.93 -13.24
CA ILE A 204 -15.22 14.48 -14.26
C ILE A 204 -15.83 15.71 -14.91
N ASP A 205 -17.08 15.62 -15.40
CA ASP A 205 -17.74 16.73 -16.11
C ASP A 205 -18.04 17.91 -15.16
N ALA A 206 -18.28 17.64 -13.87
CA ALA A 206 -18.50 18.69 -12.88
C ALA A 206 -17.24 19.49 -12.54
N TRP A 207 -16.04 18.91 -12.71
CA TRP A 207 -14.77 19.53 -12.31
C TRP A 207 -13.76 19.75 -13.44
N ASP A 208 -14.15 19.45 -14.68
CA ASP A 208 -13.38 19.67 -15.92
C ASP A 208 -11.93 19.16 -15.86
N SER A 209 -11.68 18.15 -15.02
CA SER A 209 -10.34 17.62 -14.76
C SER A 209 -10.40 16.14 -14.42
N TRP A 210 -9.73 15.34 -15.26
CA TRP A 210 -9.72 13.88 -15.12
C TRP A 210 -9.04 13.41 -13.84
N ASN A 211 -7.94 14.07 -13.45
CA ASN A 211 -7.18 13.72 -12.24
C ASN A 211 -7.97 14.06 -10.97
N LEU A 212 -8.53 15.27 -10.91
CA LEU A 212 -9.29 15.72 -9.75
C LEU A 212 -10.61 14.96 -9.63
N GLY A 213 -11.34 14.77 -10.74
CA GLY A 213 -12.59 14.01 -10.76
C GLY A 213 -12.38 12.55 -10.33
N THR A 214 -11.29 11.90 -10.77
CA THR A 214 -10.97 10.54 -10.31
C THR A 214 -10.65 10.50 -8.81
N LEU A 215 -9.89 11.47 -8.30
CA LEU A 215 -9.54 11.54 -6.88
C LEU A 215 -10.80 11.75 -6.02
N LEU A 216 -11.67 12.67 -6.42
CA LEU A 216 -12.92 12.95 -5.73
C LEU A 216 -13.88 11.76 -5.76
N TYR A 217 -13.95 11.03 -6.87
CA TYR A 217 -14.71 9.78 -6.94
C TYR A 217 -14.24 8.78 -5.88
N VAL A 218 -12.93 8.56 -5.74
CA VAL A 218 -12.40 7.64 -4.72
C VAL A 218 -12.73 8.14 -3.31
N PHE A 219 -12.51 9.41 -3.01
CA PHE A 219 -12.77 9.95 -1.66
C PHE A 219 -14.25 9.98 -1.28
N PHE A 220 -15.14 10.36 -2.19
CA PHE A 220 -16.55 10.59 -1.86
C PHE A 220 -17.46 9.45 -2.25
N ALA A 221 -17.21 8.75 -3.36
CA ALA A 221 -18.04 7.61 -3.73
C ALA A 221 -17.53 6.34 -3.04
N GLU A 222 -16.24 6.04 -3.17
CA GLU A 222 -15.70 4.74 -2.75
C GLU A 222 -15.55 4.64 -1.22
N ILE A 223 -14.89 5.61 -0.57
CA ILE A 223 -14.73 5.59 0.90
C ILE A 223 -16.08 5.67 1.60
N THR A 224 -16.99 6.53 1.14
CA THR A 224 -18.33 6.63 1.73
C THR A 224 -19.14 5.35 1.51
N PHE A 225 -19.06 4.75 0.32
CA PHE A 225 -19.71 3.46 0.05
C PHE A 225 -19.21 2.37 1.02
N TYR A 226 -17.90 2.21 1.17
CA TYR A 226 -17.35 1.23 2.10
C TYR A 226 -17.61 1.58 3.57
N GLY A 227 -17.68 2.87 3.93
CA GLY A 227 -18.07 3.33 5.25
C GLY A 227 -19.52 3.00 5.59
N VAL A 228 -20.45 3.19 4.65
CA VAL A 228 -21.86 2.80 4.80
C VAL A 228 -21.98 1.28 4.88
N LEU A 229 -21.31 0.54 4.01
CA LEU A 229 -21.30 -0.93 4.03
C LEU A 229 -20.80 -1.44 5.39
N ALA A 230 -19.68 -0.89 5.89
CA ALA A 230 -19.13 -1.24 7.20
C ALA A 230 -20.09 -0.89 8.34
N GLY A 231 -20.79 0.25 8.26
CA GLY A 231 -21.81 0.65 9.23
C GLY A 231 -23.03 -0.28 9.25
N ILE A 232 -23.48 -0.75 8.09
CA ILE A 232 -24.56 -1.75 7.98
C ILE A 232 -24.11 -3.07 8.60
N LEU A 233 -22.91 -3.55 8.26
CA LEU A 233 -22.34 -4.78 8.83
C LEU A 233 -22.21 -4.68 10.36
N HIS A 234 -21.75 -3.54 10.86
CA HIS A 234 -21.64 -3.27 12.29
C HIS A 234 -23.02 -3.32 12.98
N LYS A 235 -24.05 -2.70 12.39
CA LYS A 235 -25.43 -2.74 12.90
C LYS A 235 -26.00 -4.15 12.90
N LEU A 236 -25.63 -4.98 11.93
CA LEU A 236 -26.02 -6.39 11.84
C LEU A 236 -25.20 -7.31 12.76
N GLY A 237 -24.16 -6.79 13.42
CA GLY A 237 -23.28 -7.58 14.29
C GLY A 237 -22.39 -8.58 13.55
N MET A 238 -22.24 -8.45 12.24
CA MET A 238 -21.42 -9.33 11.42
C MET A 238 -19.99 -8.77 11.35
N TYR A 239 -19.02 -9.54 11.83
CA TYR A 239 -17.61 -9.20 11.76
C TYR A 239 -16.84 -10.35 11.15
N TRP A 240 -16.23 -10.11 10.00
CA TRP A 240 -15.40 -11.11 9.36
C TRP A 240 -13.98 -11.03 9.92
N LYS A 241 -13.62 -12.03 10.74
CA LYS A 241 -12.28 -12.18 11.33
C LYS A 241 -11.64 -13.44 10.73
N LEU A 242 -10.31 -13.41 10.60
CA LEU A 242 -9.50 -14.57 10.23
C LEU A 242 -9.29 -15.48 11.44
#